data_AF-A0A2I4FTT8-F1
#
_entry.id   AF-A0A2I4FTT8-F1
#
_cell.length_a   1.000
_cell.length_b   1.000
_cell.length_c   1.000
_cell.angle_alpha   90.00
_cell.angle_beta   90.00
_cell.angle_gamma   90.00
#
_symmetry.space_group_name_H-M   'P 1'
#
loop_
_entity.id
_entity.type
_entity.pdbx_description
1 polymer ?
#
loop_
_entity_poly.entity_id
_entity_poly.type
_entity_poly.pdbx_seq_one_letter_code
_entity_poly.pdbx_strand_id
1 'polypeptide(L)'
;MAAESQSPSFARKVVVHLRATGDAPILKQAKFKILGTEKFAKVIDFLRRQLHRETLFVYVNSSFAPNPDELVIDLYNDFLPYYFQFQN
;
A
#
# COMPACT_ATOMS: atom_id res chain seq x y z
N MET A 1 -14.24 21.80 15.84
CA MET A 1 -12.81 21.49 16.10
C MET A 1 -12.76 20.46 17.22
N ALA A 2 -11.97 19.40 17.24
CA ALA A 2 -11.07 18.73 16.30
C ALA A 2 -10.55 17.49 17.04
N ALA A 3 -9.99 16.54 16.29
CA ALA A 3 -9.29 15.33 16.73
C ALA A 3 -10.18 14.16 17.21
N GLU A 4 -10.70 13.43 16.23
CA GLU A 4 -11.02 12.00 16.40
C GLU A 4 -9.74 11.29 16.82
N SER A 5 -9.65 10.93 18.10
CA SER A 5 -8.62 10.03 18.62
C SER A 5 -8.86 8.63 18.05
N GLN A 6 -8.47 8.40 16.79
CA GLN A 6 -8.30 7.06 16.25
C GLN A 6 -7.13 6.42 16.99
N SER A 7 -7.43 5.77 18.11
CA SER A 7 -6.53 4.85 18.80
C SER A 7 -5.80 4.03 17.73
N PRO A 8 -4.46 4.09 17.64
CA PRO A 8 -3.72 3.45 16.57
C PRO A 8 -3.88 1.95 16.78
N SER A 9 -4.86 1.39 16.08
CA SER A 9 -5.21 -0.02 16.19
C SER A 9 -4.20 -0.77 15.33
N PHE A 10 -2.92 -0.72 15.73
CA PHE A 10 -1.78 -1.31 15.04
C PHE A 10 -2.06 -2.79 14.68
N ALA A 11 -2.85 -3.49 15.51
CA ALA A 11 -3.24 -4.89 15.31
C ALA A 11 -4.39 -5.14 14.31
N ARG A 12 -5.00 -4.11 13.70
CA ARG A 12 -6.09 -4.32 12.73
C ARG A 12 -5.55 -4.73 11.36
N LYS A 13 -6.27 -5.63 10.70
CA LYS A 13 -5.99 -6.01 9.31
C LYS A 13 -6.51 -4.91 8.39
N VAL A 14 -5.60 -4.29 7.66
CA VAL A 14 -5.88 -3.27 6.66
C VAL A 14 -6.11 -3.96 5.32
N VAL A 15 -7.17 -3.55 4.61
CA VAL A 15 -7.44 -3.99 3.25
C VAL A 15 -6.79 -3.01 2.30
N VAL A 16 -5.78 -3.49 1.57
CA VAL A 16 -5.02 -2.69 0.60
C VAL A 16 -5.51 -3.04 -0.80
N HIS A 17 -5.81 -2.02 -1.59
CA HIS A 17 -6.19 -2.16 -2.98
C HIS A 17 -5.03 -1.72 -3.88
N LEU A 18 -4.42 -2.68 -4.56
CA LEU A 18 -3.32 -2.54 -5.49
C LEU A 18 -3.86 -2.45 -6.92
N ARG A 19 -3.69 -1.31 -7.56
CA ARG A 19 -4.10 -1.07 -8.95
C ARG A 19 -2.87 -0.95 -9.83
N ALA A 20 -2.82 -1.75 -10.89
CA ALA A 20 -1.81 -1.57 -11.92
C ALA A 20 -2.14 -0.31 -12.72
N THR A 21 -1.15 0.57 -12.89
CA THR A 21 -1.24 1.81 -13.65
C THR A 21 -0.06 1.88 -14.63
N GLY A 22 -0.28 2.41 -15.83
CA GLY A 22 0.73 2.42 -16.90
C GLY A 22 0.89 1.04 -17.56
N ASP A 23 2.14 0.64 -17.82
CA ASP A 23 2.50 -0.64 -18.48
C ASP A 23 2.68 -1.81 -17.48
N ALA A 24 2.26 -1.63 -16.23
CA ALA A 24 2.38 -2.67 -15.21
C ALA A 24 1.34 -3.79 -15.42
N PRO A 25 1.74 -5.08 -15.34
CA PRO A 25 0.81 -6.21 -15.36
C PRO A 25 -0.31 -6.11 -14.31
N ILE A 26 -1.55 -6.35 -14.72
CA ILE A 26 -2.70 -6.38 -13.80
C ILE A 26 -2.64 -7.65 -12.94
N LEU A 27 -2.53 -7.47 -11.62
CA LEU A 27 -2.61 -8.58 -10.66
C LEU A 27 -4.01 -9.19 -10.66
N LYS A 28 -4.10 -10.52 -10.77
CA LYS A 28 -5.36 -11.27 -10.57
C LYS A 28 -5.98 -11.01 -9.19
N GLN A 29 -5.16 -10.74 -8.17
CA GLN A 29 -5.60 -10.33 -6.84
C GLN A 29 -5.04 -8.95 -6.47
N ALA A 30 -5.78 -7.92 -6.86
CA ALA A 30 -5.53 -6.53 -6.49
C ALA A 30 -5.90 -6.22 -5.03
N LYS A 31 -6.78 -7.01 -4.40
CA LYS A 31 -7.14 -6.86 -2.99
C LYS A 31 -6.27 -7.73 -2.13
N PHE A 32 -5.50 -7.11 -1.24
CA PHE A 32 -4.70 -7.82 -0.25
C PHE A 32 -5.11 -7.41 1.17
N LYS A 33 -5.05 -8.36 2.11
CA LYS A 33 -5.25 -8.08 3.53
C LYS A 33 -3.93 -8.24 4.24
N ILE A 34 -3.43 -7.16 4.81
CA ILE A 34 -2.17 -7.15 5.56
C ILE A 34 -2.43 -6.61 6.96
N LEU A 35 -1.62 -7.04 7.93
CA LEU A 35 -1.66 -6.49 9.28
C LEU A 35 -1.16 -5.05 9.23
N GLY A 36 -1.81 -4.15 9.97
CA GLY A 36 -1.36 -2.77 10.11
C GLY A 36 0.04 -2.63 10.71
N THR A 37 0.49 -3.61 11.48
CA THR A 37 1.85 -3.72 12.03
C THR A 37 2.92 -4.10 11.00
N GLU A 38 2.54 -4.48 9.79
CA GLU A 38 3.51 -4.87 8.77
C GLU A 38 4.05 -3.65 8.03
N LYS A 39 5.29 -3.78 7.58
CA LYS A 39 5.96 -2.76 6.77
C LYS A 39 5.47 -2.76 5.33
N PHE A 40 5.44 -1.59 4.72
CA PHE A 40 5.12 -1.41 3.32
C PHE A 40 6.15 -2.09 2.38
N ALA A 41 7.40 -2.21 2.82
CA ALA A 41 8.45 -2.98 2.13
C ALA A 41 7.99 -4.38 1.72
N LYS A 42 7.20 -5.04 2.57
CA LYS A 42 6.68 -6.39 2.29
C LYS A 42 5.73 -6.42 1.10
N VAL A 43 4.94 -5.35 0.92
CA VAL A 43 4.04 -5.18 -0.22
C VAL A 43 4.84 -4.93 -1.49
N ILE A 44 5.86 -4.07 -1.44
CA ILE A 44 6.76 -3.80 -2.57
C ILE A 44 7.49 -5.08 -2.99
N ASP A 45 8.07 -5.80 -2.04
CA ASP A 45 8.79 -7.06 -2.31
C ASP A 45 7.86 -8.12 -2.90
N PHE A 46 6.63 -8.22 -2.38
CA PHE A 46 5.59 -9.10 -2.93
C PHE A 46 5.25 -8.75 -4.38
N LEU A 47 5.07 -7.45 -4.69
CA LEU A 47 4.81 -6.99 -6.04
C LEU A 47 5.98 -7.30 -6.98
N ARG A 48 7.21 -7.00 -6.57
CA ARG A 48 8.42 -7.31 -7.36
C ARG A 48 8.53 -8.80 -7.69
N ARG A 49 8.21 -9.67 -6.72
CA ARG A 49 8.17 -11.13 -6.92
C ARG A 49 7.02 -11.59 -7.81
N GLN A 50 5.81 -11.06 -7.61
CA GLN A 50 4.63 -11.41 -8.42
C GLN A 50 4.80 -11.00 -9.88
N LEU A 51 5.31 -9.80 -10.11
CA LEU A 51 5.46 -9.23 -11.44
C LEU A 51 6.81 -9.60 -12.09
N HIS A 52 7.74 -10.22 -11.35
CA HIS A 52 9.11 -10.51 -11.78
C HIS A 52 9.81 -9.27 -12.37
N ARG A 53 9.64 -8.12 -11.71
CA ARG A 53 10.12 -6.82 -12.19
C ARG A 53 11.01 -6.14 -11.16
N GLU A 54 12.14 -5.65 -11.64
CA GLU A 54 13.16 -4.98 -10.84
C GLU A 54 12.81 -3.50 -10.65
N THR A 55 12.28 -2.86 -11.69
CA THR A 55 11.78 -1.48 -11.69
C THR A 55 10.28 -1.48 -11.45
N LEU A 56 9.88 -1.30 -10.19
CA LEU A 56 8.48 -1.21 -9.80
C LEU A 56 8.30 -0.07 -8.81
N PHE A 57 7.54 0.94 -9.24
CA PHE A 57 7.22 2.12 -8.44
C PHE A 57 5.81 1.96 -7.88
N VAL A 58 5.69 2.03 -6.56
CA VAL A 58 4.40 1.95 -5.89
C VAL A 58 4.07 3.32 -5.34
N TYR A 59 2.95 3.83 -5.80
CA TYR A 59 2.36 5.10 -5.42
C TYR A 59 1.10 4.88 -4.60
N VAL A 60 0.79 5.83 -3.76
CA VAL A 60 -0.50 5.92 -3.07
C VAL A 60 -1.18 7.17 -3.58
N ASN A 61 -2.46 7.05 -3.91
CA ASN A 61 -3.26 8.14 -4.46
C ASN A 61 -2.61 8.85 -5.69
N SER A 62 -1.85 8.11 -6.51
CA SER A 62 -1.12 8.64 -7.68
C SER A 62 -0.13 9.78 -7.40
N SER A 63 0.18 10.11 -6.14
CA SER A 63 0.91 11.34 -5.80
C SER A 63 2.22 11.12 -5.08
N PHE A 64 2.35 10.04 -4.29
CA PHE A 64 3.55 9.83 -3.49
C PHE A 64 3.88 8.34 -3.39
N ALA A 65 5.19 8.03 -3.38
CA ALA A 65 5.70 6.71 -3.08
C ALA A 65 6.02 6.68 -1.57
N PRO A 66 5.26 5.96 -0.74
CA PRO A 66 5.54 5.88 0.68
C PRO A 66 6.85 5.15 0.96
N ASN A 67 7.42 5.39 2.13
CA ASN A 67 8.68 4.79 2.50
C ASN A 67 8.47 3.28 2.79
N PRO A 68 9.31 2.37 2.25
CA PRO A 68 9.23 0.94 2.57
C PRO A 68 9.29 0.63 4.07
N ASP A 69 9.93 1.47 4.88
CA ASP A 69 10.01 1.26 6.34
C ASP A 69 8.75 1.71 7.11
N GLU A 70 7.82 2.43 6.46
CA GLU A 70 6.56 2.83 7.08
C GLU A 70 5.60 1.64 7.27
N LEU A 71 4.79 1.73 8.31
CA LEU A 71 3.75 0.76 8.59
C LEU A 71 2.55 0.98 7.67
N VAL A 72 1.92 -0.11 7.22
CA VAL A 72 0.73 -0.02 6.37
C VAL A 72 -0.42 0.71 7.09
N ILE A 73 -0.50 0.62 8.43
CA ILE A 73 -1.51 1.35 9.20
C ILE A 73 -1.30 2.86 9.21
N ASP A 74 -0.05 3.31 9.16
CA ASP A 74 0.29 4.74 9.15
C ASP A 74 -0.15 5.34 7.80
N LEU A 75 0.29 4.69 6.73
CA LEU A 75 -0.13 5.00 5.36
C LEU A 75 -1.63 4.85 5.15
N TYR A 76 -2.28 4.01 5.94
CA TYR A 76 -3.72 3.97 6.00
C TYR A 76 -4.24 5.23 6.70
N ASN A 77 -3.89 5.53 7.94
CA ASN A 77 -4.46 6.72 8.59
C ASN A 77 -4.22 8.04 7.82
N ASP A 78 -3.08 8.22 7.17
CA ASP A 78 -2.74 9.46 6.47
C ASP A 78 -3.48 9.67 5.13
N PHE A 79 -3.97 8.61 4.46
CA PHE A 79 -4.39 8.71 3.05
C PHE A 79 -5.79 8.15 2.75
N LEU A 80 -6.82 8.72 3.39
CA LEU A 80 -8.22 8.54 2.99
C LEU A 80 -8.54 9.43 1.78
N PRO A 81 -9.07 8.93 0.63
CA PRO A 81 -9.47 7.55 0.26
C PRO A 81 -8.37 6.68 -0.41
N TYR A 82 -8.37 5.37 -0.11
CA TYR A 82 -7.27 4.43 -0.38
C TYR A 82 -7.25 3.76 -1.76
N TYR A 83 -6.25 4.10 -2.58
CA TYR A 83 -5.84 3.29 -3.73
C TYR A 83 -4.32 3.33 -3.85
N PHE A 84 -3.69 2.16 -3.72
CA PHE A 84 -2.27 1.98 -4.02
C PHE A 84 -2.18 1.67 -5.50
N GLN A 85 -1.44 2.47 -6.24
CA GLN A 85 -1.20 2.30 -7.66
C GLN A 85 0.24 1.91 -7.88
N PHE A 86 0.53 1.04 -8.83
CA PHE A 86 1.90 0.70 -9.15
C PHE A 86 2.16 0.80 -10.65
N GLN A 87 3.33 1.32 -11.00
CA GLN A 87 3.80 1.56 -12.36
C GLN A 87 5.21 0.97 -12.53
N ASN A 88 5.57 0.64 -13.78
CA ASN A 88 6.93 0.27 -14.16
C ASN A 88 7.83 1.50 -14.32
#